data_AF-A0A2D8PIS9-F1
#
_entry.id   AF-A0A2D8PIS9-F1
#
_cell.length_a   1.000
_cell.length_b   1.000
_cell.length_c   1.000
_cell.angle_alpha   90.00
_cell.angle_beta   90.00
_cell.angle_gamma   90.00
#
_symmetry.space_group_name_H-M   'P 1'
#
loop_
_entity.id
_entity.type
_entity.pdbx_description
1 polymer ?
#
loop_
_entity_poly.entity_id
_entity_poly.type
_entity_poly.pdbx_seq_one_letter_code
_entity_poly.pdbx_strand_id
1 'polypeptide(L)'
;MPHLTADDLRQAFAAATQALELHREAINALNVFPVPDGDTGTNMMLTMRSAMEKCPQAADSALSEVAGGLADGAFWGARGNSGVILSQFLKGFAQAFVEIEVCQTTDLARAFSLATDAAYLAVGKPVEGTMLTVIRSLSTSAQEQGDVDDPRVLWEKAFQAGQEALDRTPEQLPVLRGAGVVDAGGMGVVVIMGGALSQMMGHDDEQVALAVARGYTGSDAGRGTGIDAHYLDSMSETQWGYCTQFVISGDGLLPDSIREQLVAMSESAVVVGDVRIVRVHVHALDPGPALTLGSSLGQLNQIDIQNMSQQNKDFASGQAQAATSGGLAVIAVSCGDGLDSLFREVGCAVVVSGGQTMNPSVRDILEAVESAGGDDTIILPNNKNVVAAAKQAAEAKMGIHVVPSNTIPQGVAAMLAFNPEESVENNLESMTAAIADIVTIEVTKAVRSTTSGNVKVATGQYISLLEGEIVLAGDTAEQVLESALSQSGLSYGHIVTLYLGEDADLEGAKGVSQRLQLEYPGIQVDLIEGGQPHYHYLASVE
;
A
#
# COMPACT_ATOMS: atom_id res chain seq x y z
N MET A 1 -4.10 -20.32 37.07
CA MET A 1 -4.56 -18.94 36.86
C MET A 1 -4.71 -18.72 35.37
N PRO A 2 -5.70 -17.95 34.92
CA PRO A 2 -5.79 -17.56 33.51
C PRO A 2 -4.47 -16.90 33.07
N HIS A 3 -4.00 -17.24 31.87
CA HIS A 3 -2.76 -16.74 31.30
C HIS A 3 -2.83 -16.77 29.77
N LEU A 4 -1.87 -16.10 29.14
CA LEU A 4 -1.59 -16.19 27.71
C LEU A 4 -0.27 -16.94 27.49
N THR A 5 -0.27 -17.86 26.55
CA THR A 5 0.89 -18.64 26.13
C THR A 5 1.61 -17.97 24.95
N ALA A 6 2.76 -18.50 24.55
CA ALA A 6 3.47 -18.09 23.35
C ALA A 6 2.62 -18.28 22.07
N ASP A 7 1.84 -19.36 22.00
CA ASP A 7 0.94 -19.63 20.88
C ASP A 7 -0.24 -18.66 20.83
N ASP A 8 -0.85 -18.35 21.99
CA ASP A 8 -1.91 -17.33 22.07
C ASP A 8 -1.43 -15.98 21.52
N LEU A 9 -0.22 -15.56 21.91
CA LEU A 9 0.35 -14.28 21.48
C LEU A 9 0.67 -14.28 19.98
N ARG A 10 1.24 -15.38 19.47
CA ARG A 10 1.56 -15.55 18.05
C ARG A 10 0.30 -15.50 17.19
N GLN A 11 -0.75 -16.22 17.58
CA GLN A 11 -2.02 -16.21 16.86
C GLN A 11 -2.69 -14.83 16.94
N ALA A 12 -2.66 -14.18 18.11
CA ALA A 12 -3.22 -12.85 18.27
C ALA A 12 -2.55 -11.81 17.36
N PHE A 13 -1.21 -11.78 17.27
CA PHE A 13 -0.53 -10.85 16.36
C PHE A 13 -0.65 -11.26 14.88
N ALA A 14 -0.85 -12.54 14.57
CA ALA A 14 -1.21 -12.97 13.22
C ALA A 14 -2.58 -12.41 12.82
N ALA A 15 -3.59 -12.51 13.69
CA ALA A 15 -4.91 -11.95 13.47
C ALA A 15 -4.88 -10.41 13.40
N ALA A 16 -4.12 -9.76 14.28
CA ALA A 16 -3.89 -8.32 14.23
C ALA A 16 -3.28 -7.86 12.89
N THR A 17 -2.35 -8.64 12.33
CA THR A 17 -1.75 -8.36 11.02
C THR A 17 -2.78 -8.48 9.89
N GLN A 18 -3.66 -9.49 9.96
CA GLN A 18 -4.76 -9.66 8.99
C GLN A 18 -5.79 -8.52 9.09
N ALA A 19 -6.17 -8.12 10.29
CA ALA A 19 -7.07 -6.99 10.51
C ALA A 19 -6.48 -5.69 9.96
N LEU A 20 -5.18 -5.47 10.16
CA LEU A 20 -4.47 -4.30 9.64
C LEU A 20 -4.38 -4.32 8.11
N GLU A 21 -4.21 -5.50 7.51
CA GLU A 21 -4.25 -5.68 6.06
C GLU A 21 -5.64 -5.37 5.47
N LEU A 22 -6.69 -5.89 6.10
CA LEU A 22 -8.07 -5.66 5.70
C LEU A 22 -8.45 -4.17 5.76
N HIS A 23 -8.01 -3.47 6.81
CA HIS A 23 -8.35 -2.07 7.04
C HIS A 23 -7.28 -1.08 6.58
N ARG A 24 -6.27 -1.55 5.83
CA ARG A 24 -5.13 -0.74 5.36
C ARG A 24 -5.57 0.54 4.67
N GLU A 25 -6.47 0.43 3.69
CA GLU A 25 -6.91 1.59 2.90
C GLU A 25 -7.77 2.56 3.71
N ALA A 26 -8.57 2.05 4.66
CA ALA A 26 -9.31 2.91 5.56
C ALA A 26 -8.38 3.72 6.47
N ILE A 27 -7.28 3.13 6.95
CA ILE A 27 -6.27 3.83 7.75
C ILE A 27 -5.50 4.84 6.89
N ASN A 28 -5.11 4.46 5.68
CA ASN A 28 -4.46 5.36 4.71
C ASN A 28 -5.32 6.60 4.43
N ALA A 29 -6.63 6.41 4.28
CA ALA A 29 -7.57 7.49 4.03
C ALA A 29 -7.68 8.51 5.19
N LEU A 30 -7.26 8.17 6.41
CA LEU A 30 -7.24 9.07 7.57
C LEU A 30 -5.90 9.83 7.72
N ASN A 31 -4.88 9.47 6.94
CA ASN A 31 -3.52 9.95 7.14
C ASN A 31 -3.37 11.41 6.67
N VAL A 32 -3.61 12.34 7.60
CA VAL A 32 -3.48 13.79 7.39
C VAL A 32 -2.41 14.45 8.26
N PHE A 33 -1.71 13.67 9.08
CA PHE A 33 -0.69 14.16 10.01
C PHE A 33 0.49 13.18 10.16
N PRO A 34 1.74 13.68 10.21
CA PRO A 34 2.15 15.08 10.03
C PRO A 34 2.05 15.55 8.58
N VAL A 35 2.05 14.60 7.65
CA VAL A 35 1.99 14.84 6.20
C VAL A 35 0.78 14.08 5.64
N PRO A 36 -0.04 14.67 4.76
CA PRO A 36 -1.18 13.99 4.15
C PRO A 36 -0.73 13.17 2.93
N ASP A 37 -0.02 12.06 3.14
CA ASP A 37 0.57 11.23 2.08
C ASP A 37 -0.07 9.84 1.93
N GLY A 38 -1.10 9.54 2.73
CA GLY A 38 -1.91 8.33 2.54
C GLY A 38 -1.19 7.01 2.78
N ASP A 39 -0.04 7.00 3.47
CA ASP A 39 0.79 5.78 3.58
C ASP A 39 0.75 5.05 4.93
N THR A 40 0.14 5.64 5.97
CA THR A 40 0.27 5.18 7.36
C THR A 40 -0.17 3.73 7.56
N GLY A 41 -1.30 3.32 6.98
CA GLY A 41 -1.80 1.94 7.04
C GLY A 41 -0.86 0.97 6.33
N THR A 42 -0.37 1.34 5.15
CA THR A 42 0.63 0.56 4.39
C THR A 42 1.91 0.37 5.19
N ASN A 43 2.43 1.46 5.79
CA ASN A 43 3.64 1.45 6.60
C ASN A 43 3.53 0.54 7.84
N MET A 44 2.41 0.62 8.56
CA MET A 44 2.17 -0.24 9.72
C MET A 44 1.96 -1.71 9.30
N MET A 45 1.24 -1.97 8.21
CA MET A 45 1.01 -3.33 7.69
C MET A 45 2.31 -4.01 7.28
N LEU A 46 3.17 -3.33 6.52
CA LEU A 46 4.49 -3.87 6.12
C LEU A 46 5.37 -4.16 7.34
N THR A 47 5.32 -3.28 8.35
CA THR A 47 6.04 -3.48 9.62
C THR A 47 5.55 -4.74 10.35
N MET A 48 4.23 -4.93 10.44
CA MET A 48 3.63 -6.11 11.08
C MET A 48 3.89 -7.40 10.30
N ARG A 49 3.85 -7.37 8.97
CA ARG A 49 4.24 -8.52 8.14
C ARG A 49 5.68 -8.96 8.42
N SER A 50 6.62 -8.02 8.43
CA SER A 50 8.02 -8.30 8.78
C SER A 50 8.17 -8.82 10.22
N ALA A 51 7.37 -8.32 11.16
CA ALA A 51 7.31 -8.86 12.53
C ALA A 51 6.90 -10.34 12.54
N MET A 52 5.84 -10.68 11.80
CA MET A 52 5.34 -12.05 11.70
C MET A 52 6.28 -12.99 10.95
N GLU A 53 6.99 -12.52 9.92
CA GLU A 53 7.98 -13.29 9.17
C GLU A 53 9.14 -13.77 10.06
N LYS A 54 9.60 -12.92 10.99
CA LYS A 54 10.66 -13.28 11.95
C LYS A 54 10.14 -13.95 13.22
N CYS A 55 8.82 -13.94 13.45
CA CYS A 55 8.22 -14.61 14.60
C CYS A 55 8.45 -16.14 14.50
N PRO A 56 9.06 -16.77 15.52
CA PRO A 56 9.20 -18.23 15.59
C PRO A 56 7.86 -18.94 15.40
N GLN A 57 7.88 -19.99 14.57
CA GLN A 57 6.69 -20.80 14.24
C GLN A 57 6.66 -22.16 14.94
N ALA A 58 7.70 -22.50 15.69
CA ALA A 58 7.77 -23.79 16.40
C ALA A 58 6.74 -23.81 17.54
N ALA A 59 6.06 -24.96 17.70
CA ALA A 59 4.98 -25.10 18.68
C ALA A 59 5.48 -25.03 20.13
N ASP A 60 6.77 -25.29 20.36
CA ASP A 60 7.46 -25.29 21.64
C ASP A 60 8.30 -24.03 21.89
N SER A 61 8.18 -23.00 21.03
CA SER A 61 8.86 -21.72 21.23
C SER A 61 8.44 -21.05 22.55
N ALA A 62 9.43 -20.49 23.25
CA ALA A 62 9.18 -19.76 24.48
C ALA A 62 8.50 -18.41 24.21
N LEU A 63 7.76 -17.89 25.19
CA LEU A 63 7.08 -16.60 25.07
C LEU A 63 8.07 -15.45 24.75
N SER A 64 9.25 -15.47 25.36
CA SER A 64 10.33 -14.52 25.09
C SER A 64 10.86 -14.59 23.66
N GLU A 65 10.89 -15.79 23.05
CA GLU A 65 11.33 -15.98 21.67
C GLU A 65 10.29 -15.45 20.69
N VAL A 66 9.00 -15.72 20.93
CA VAL A 66 7.89 -15.19 20.13
C VAL A 66 7.86 -13.66 20.20
N ALA A 67 7.82 -13.10 21.41
CA ALA A 67 7.78 -11.64 21.58
C ALA A 67 9.06 -10.96 21.06
N GLY A 68 10.23 -11.57 21.30
CA GLY A 68 11.51 -11.08 20.78
C GLY A 68 11.60 -11.13 19.26
N GLY A 69 11.09 -12.19 18.63
CA GLY A 69 11.03 -12.33 17.17
C GLY A 69 10.12 -11.29 16.52
N LEU A 70 8.95 -11.03 17.11
CA LEU A 70 8.05 -9.95 16.68
C LEU A 70 8.75 -8.59 16.75
N ALA A 71 9.43 -8.29 17.86
CA ALA A 71 10.15 -7.04 18.05
C ALA A 71 11.32 -6.87 17.05
N ASP A 72 12.12 -7.92 16.82
CA ASP A 72 13.22 -7.88 15.86
C ASP A 72 12.70 -7.73 14.42
N GLY A 73 11.67 -8.50 14.05
CA GLY A 73 11.05 -8.38 12.72
C GLY A 73 10.47 -7.00 12.47
N ALA A 74 9.79 -6.40 13.45
CA ALA A 74 9.29 -5.05 13.36
C ALA A 74 10.41 -4.01 13.25
N PHE A 75 11.51 -4.16 13.99
CA PHE A 75 12.65 -3.22 13.93
C PHE A 75 13.28 -3.17 12.54
N TRP A 76 13.50 -4.33 11.92
CA TRP A 76 14.12 -4.41 10.60
C TRP A 76 13.17 -4.08 9.45
N GLY A 77 11.88 -4.32 9.64
CA GLY A 77 10.84 -4.05 8.65
C GLY A 77 10.14 -2.71 8.79
N ALA A 78 10.47 -1.91 9.82
CA ALA A 78 9.79 -0.66 10.12
C ALA A 78 9.79 0.29 8.91
N ARG A 79 8.61 0.73 8.48
CA ARG A 79 8.44 1.74 7.41
C ARG A 79 7.74 2.97 7.96
N GLY A 80 8.17 4.16 7.57
CA GLY A 80 7.50 5.38 8.01
C GLY A 80 7.71 5.70 9.49
N ASN A 81 7.23 6.88 9.92
CA ASN A 81 7.18 7.21 11.34
C ASN A 81 6.31 6.22 12.13
N SER A 82 5.14 5.87 11.59
CA SER A 82 4.17 4.98 12.22
C SER A 82 4.74 3.57 12.43
N GLY A 83 5.41 3.00 11.43
CA GLY A 83 6.07 1.69 11.56
C GLY A 83 7.27 1.71 12.51
N VAL A 84 8.06 2.79 12.53
CA VAL A 84 9.16 2.90 13.50
C VAL A 84 8.63 3.02 14.94
N ILE A 85 7.59 3.81 15.19
CA ILE A 85 6.97 3.89 16.54
C ILE A 85 6.35 2.54 16.92
N LEU A 86 5.65 1.87 16.01
CA LEU A 86 5.09 0.53 16.22
C LEU A 86 6.18 -0.50 16.54
N SER A 87 7.33 -0.42 15.88
CA SER A 87 8.47 -1.29 16.19
C SER A 87 8.98 -1.11 17.62
N GLN A 88 8.95 0.13 18.13
CA GLN A 88 9.36 0.39 19.52
C GLN A 88 8.28 0.00 20.52
N PHE A 89 7.00 0.15 20.17
CA PHE A 89 5.91 -0.44 20.94
C PHE A 89 6.12 -1.95 21.12
N LEU A 90 6.34 -2.70 20.03
CA LEU A 90 6.60 -4.15 20.10
C LEU A 90 7.88 -4.49 20.85
N LYS A 91 8.95 -3.69 20.70
CA LYS A 91 10.19 -3.85 21.46
C LYS A 91 9.98 -3.69 22.97
N GLY A 92 9.31 -2.62 23.39
CA GLY A 92 8.99 -2.41 24.81
C GLY A 92 8.04 -3.49 25.35
N PHE A 93 7.04 -3.88 24.56
CA PHE A 93 6.13 -4.96 24.88
C PHE A 93 6.89 -6.29 25.13
N ALA A 94 7.83 -6.63 24.24
CA ALA A 94 8.62 -7.85 24.35
C ALA A 94 9.54 -7.91 25.57
N GLN A 95 10.03 -6.75 26.05
CA GLN A 95 10.88 -6.67 27.25
C GLN A 95 10.18 -7.17 28.51
N ALA A 96 8.84 -7.15 28.55
CA ALA A 96 8.07 -7.67 29.67
C ALA A 96 8.04 -9.20 29.75
N PHE A 97 8.54 -9.92 28.75
CA PHE A 97 8.47 -11.39 28.71
C PHE A 97 9.82 -12.08 28.80
N VAL A 98 10.90 -11.33 29.03
CA VAL A 98 12.22 -11.91 29.31
C VAL A 98 12.14 -12.76 30.57
N GLU A 99 12.53 -14.04 30.46
CA GLU A 99 12.47 -15.04 31.53
C GLU A 99 11.05 -15.35 32.07
N ILE A 100 10.00 -15.02 31.29
CA ILE A 100 8.60 -15.34 31.61
C ILE A 100 8.13 -16.50 30.73
N GLU A 101 7.61 -17.57 31.34
CA GLU A 101 7.07 -18.73 30.60
C GLU A 101 5.66 -18.49 30.06
N VAL A 102 4.81 -17.83 30.85
CA VAL A 102 3.41 -17.51 30.49
C VAL A 102 3.08 -16.09 30.93
N CYS A 103 2.29 -15.38 30.12
CA CYS A 103 1.90 -14.01 30.39
C CYS A 103 0.69 -13.98 31.33
N GLN A 104 0.89 -13.42 32.52
CA GLN A 104 -0.18 -13.11 33.47
C GLN A 104 -0.62 -11.64 33.34
N THR A 105 -1.70 -11.26 34.01
CA THR A 105 -2.21 -9.88 33.99
C THR A 105 -1.13 -8.85 34.35
N THR A 106 -0.31 -9.11 35.37
CA THR A 106 0.77 -8.22 35.80
C THR A 106 1.86 -8.05 34.74
N ASP A 107 2.17 -9.11 34.01
CA ASP A 107 3.15 -9.07 32.92
C ASP A 107 2.61 -8.27 31.74
N LEU A 108 1.32 -8.44 31.42
CA LEU A 108 0.66 -7.69 30.35
C LEU A 108 0.57 -6.18 30.67
N ALA A 109 0.21 -5.82 31.90
CA ALA A 109 0.22 -4.41 32.33
C ALA A 109 1.62 -3.81 32.24
N ARG A 110 2.65 -4.57 32.65
CA ARG A 110 4.06 -4.18 32.50
C ARG A 110 4.45 -4.03 31.02
N ALA A 111 3.97 -4.92 30.15
CA ALA A 111 4.23 -4.88 28.72
C ALA A 111 3.72 -3.59 28.08
N PHE A 112 2.47 -3.18 28.37
CA PHE A 112 1.96 -1.90 27.86
C PHE A 112 2.70 -0.68 28.40
N SER A 113 3.13 -0.72 29.66
CA SER A 113 3.95 0.34 30.24
C SER A 113 5.29 0.50 29.51
N LEU A 114 6.03 -0.59 29.34
CA LEU A 114 7.31 -0.58 28.64
C LEU A 114 7.15 -0.23 27.16
N ALA A 115 6.08 -0.68 26.52
CA ALA A 115 5.74 -0.32 25.14
C ALA A 115 5.47 1.19 25.00
N THR A 116 4.79 1.80 25.98
CA THR A 116 4.54 3.24 26.02
C THR A 116 5.85 4.02 26.15
N ASP A 117 6.69 3.65 27.12
CA ASP A 117 7.98 4.32 27.35
C ASP A 117 8.86 4.25 26.08
N ALA A 118 8.95 3.07 25.47
CA ALA A 118 9.73 2.88 24.25
C ALA A 118 9.19 3.68 23.05
N ALA A 119 7.87 3.73 22.86
CA ALA A 119 7.23 4.50 21.79
C ALA A 119 7.47 6.01 21.94
N TYR A 120 7.35 6.56 23.16
CA TYR A 120 7.60 7.98 23.41
C TYR A 120 9.08 8.34 23.25
N LEU A 121 10.00 7.50 23.73
CA LEU A 121 11.45 7.72 23.57
C LEU A 121 11.90 7.67 22.10
N ALA A 122 11.15 6.97 21.23
CA ALA A 122 11.46 6.87 19.81
C ALA A 122 11.31 8.21 19.06
N VAL A 123 10.49 9.13 19.56
CA VAL A 123 10.09 10.34 18.86
C VAL A 123 10.81 11.56 19.45
N GLY A 124 11.48 12.34 18.60
CA GLY A 124 12.23 13.52 19.06
C GLY A 124 11.36 14.62 19.66
N LYS A 125 10.15 14.81 19.13
CA LYS A 125 9.13 15.74 19.64
C LYS A 125 7.80 15.02 19.74
N PRO A 126 7.50 14.33 20.86
CA PRO A 126 6.23 13.65 21.06
C PRO A 126 5.06 14.63 21.02
N VAL A 127 3.97 14.25 20.35
CA VAL A 127 2.78 15.08 20.17
C VAL A 127 1.55 14.29 20.63
N GLU A 128 0.75 14.88 21.51
CA GLU A 128 -0.55 14.32 21.92
C GLU A 128 -1.61 14.53 20.83
N GLY A 129 -2.61 13.66 20.81
CA GLY A 129 -3.57 13.48 19.71
C GLY A 129 -3.03 12.61 18.58
N THR A 130 -1.92 11.91 18.79
CA THR A 130 -1.35 10.94 17.84
C THR A 130 -1.46 9.51 18.37
N MET A 131 -0.93 8.52 17.64
CA MET A 131 -0.81 7.13 18.10
C MET A 131 -0.18 7.00 19.50
N LEU A 132 0.67 7.94 19.91
CA LEU A 132 1.26 7.97 21.25
C LEU A 132 0.21 8.11 22.35
N THR A 133 -0.82 8.95 22.12
CA THR A 133 -1.95 9.12 23.05
C THR A 133 -2.74 7.84 23.20
N VAL A 134 -2.99 7.14 22.10
CA VAL A 134 -3.69 5.84 22.10
C VAL A 134 -2.87 4.81 22.88
N ILE A 135 -1.58 4.66 22.56
CA ILE A 135 -0.66 3.74 23.24
C ILE A 135 -0.62 4.02 24.75
N ARG A 136 -0.50 5.29 25.17
CA ARG A 136 -0.53 5.66 26.59
C ARG A 136 -1.85 5.29 27.25
N SER A 137 -2.98 5.45 26.56
CA SER A 137 -4.30 5.09 27.08
C SER A 137 -4.42 3.59 27.36
N LEU A 138 -3.87 2.74 26.47
CA LEU A 138 -3.78 1.29 26.71
C LEU A 138 -3.08 0.99 28.04
N SER A 139 -1.90 1.59 28.23
CA SER A 139 -1.09 1.39 29.44
C SER A 139 -1.78 1.92 30.69
N THR A 140 -2.37 3.12 30.62
CA THR A 140 -3.03 3.75 31.78
C THR A 140 -4.20 2.89 32.25
N SER A 141 -5.05 2.45 31.32
CA SER A 141 -6.14 1.52 31.60
C SER A 141 -5.62 0.21 32.18
N ALA A 142 -4.57 -0.38 31.61
CA ALA A 142 -4.00 -1.62 32.12
C ALA A 142 -3.43 -1.50 33.55
N GLN A 143 -2.96 -0.32 33.96
CA GLN A 143 -2.43 -0.06 35.31
C GLN A 143 -3.51 0.25 36.35
N GLU A 144 -4.61 0.88 35.96
CA GLU A 144 -5.65 1.36 36.88
C GLU A 144 -6.67 0.30 37.30
N GLN A 145 -6.75 -0.84 36.60
CA GLN A 145 -7.87 -1.78 36.72
C GLN A 145 -7.84 -2.74 37.91
N GLY A 146 -6.87 -2.62 38.82
CA GLY A 146 -6.80 -3.42 40.06
C GLY A 146 -6.66 -4.93 39.83
N ASP A 147 -7.26 -5.75 40.71
CA ASP A 147 -7.21 -7.23 40.68
C ASP A 147 -8.02 -7.83 39.51
N VAL A 148 -7.58 -7.63 38.27
CA VAL A 148 -8.07 -8.39 37.11
C VAL A 148 -7.30 -9.71 37.02
N ASP A 149 -7.96 -10.84 37.24
CA ASP A 149 -7.31 -12.15 37.25
C ASP A 149 -7.03 -12.74 35.85
N ASP A 150 -7.68 -12.23 34.79
CA ASP A 150 -7.51 -12.73 33.42
C ASP A 150 -6.88 -11.69 32.49
N PRO A 151 -5.70 -11.97 31.88
CA PRO A 151 -5.06 -11.04 30.94
C PRO A 151 -5.92 -10.72 29.71
N ARG A 152 -6.83 -11.60 29.29
CA ARG A 152 -7.75 -11.33 28.16
C ARG A 152 -8.72 -10.18 28.48
N VAL A 153 -9.23 -10.17 29.71
CA VAL A 153 -10.12 -9.11 30.21
C VAL A 153 -9.36 -7.78 30.35
N LEU A 154 -8.09 -7.84 30.77
CA LEU A 154 -7.25 -6.64 30.79
C LEU A 154 -7.01 -6.08 29.38
N TRP A 155 -6.76 -6.97 28.40
CA TRP A 155 -6.59 -6.60 27.00
C TRP A 155 -7.84 -5.93 26.42
N GLU A 156 -9.02 -6.49 26.70
CA GLU A 156 -10.31 -5.90 26.29
C GLU A 156 -10.49 -4.47 26.84
N LYS A 157 -10.22 -4.28 28.13
CA LYS A 157 -10.30 -2.96 28.77
C LYS A 157 -9.26 -1.97 28.23
N ALA A 158 -8.06 -2.44 27.92
CA ALA A 158 -7.04 -1.62 27.28
C ALA A 158 -7.50 -1.19 25.89
N PHE A 159 -8.02 -2.12 25.09
CA PHE A 159 -8.58 -1.84 23.76
C PHE A 159 -9.71 -0.80 23.80
N GLN A 160 -10.68 -0.93 24.72
CA GLN A 160 -11.75 0.05 24.91
C GLN A 160 -11.20 1.44 25.24
N ALA A 161 -10.24 1.54 26.16
CA ALA A 161 -9.59 2.81 26.49
C ALA A 161 -8.79 3.39 25.30
N GLY A 162 -8.24 2.53 24.45
CA GLY A 162 -7.60 2.91 23.20
C GLY A 162 -8.58 3.55 22.22
N GLN A 163 -9.77 2.95 22.03
CA GLN A 163 -10.84 3.52 21.20
C GLN A 163 -11.29 4.89 21.73
N GLU A 164 -11.55 5.00 23.03
CA GLU A 164 -11.96 6.28 23.64
C GLU A 164 -10.87 7.36 23.52
N ALA A 165 -9.59 6.98 23.52
CA ALA A 165 -8.50 7.90 23.28
C ALA A 165 -8.41 8.32 21.81
N LEU A 166 -8.62 7.38 20.89
CA LEU A 166 -8.66 7.63 19.45
C LEU A 166 -9.79 8.61 19.08
N ASP A 167 -11.00 8.39 19.60
CA ASP A 167 -12.16 9.26 19.36
C ASP A 167 -11.90 10.71 19.82
N ARG A 168 -11.01 10.91 20.79
CA ARG A 168 -10.63 12.22 21.34
C ARG A 168 -9.42 12.85 20.65
N THR A 169 -8.74 12.19 19.72
CA THR A 169 -7.59 12.80 19.04
C THR A 169 -7.92 14.09 18.29
N PRO A 170 -9.11 14.27 17.66
CA PRO A 170 -9.49 15.56 17.05
C PRO A 170 -9.69 16.68 18.09
N GLU A 171 -9.95 16.36 19.35
CA GLU A 171 -10.01 17.35 20.43
C GLU A 171 -8.62 17.87 20.82
N GLN A 172 -7.57 17.09 20.52
CA GLN A 172 -6.19 17.35 20.92
C GLN A 172 -5.36 17.98 19.81
N LEU A 173 -5.63 17.63 18.54
CA LEU A 173 -4.91 18.17 17.39
C LEU A 173 -5.80 18.96 16.43
N PRO A 174 -5.53 20.26 16.23
CA PRO A 174 -6.29 21.09 15.30
C PRO A 174 -6.32 20.57 13.85
N VAL A 175 -5.24 19.92 13.41
CA VAL A 175 -5.10 19.34 12.06
C VAL A 175 -6.16 18.25 11.83
N LEU A 176 -6.33 17.34 12.80
CA LEU A 176 -7.29 16.26 12.78
C LEU A 176 -8.73 16.80 12.85
N ARG A 177 -8.96 17.80 13.70
CA ARG A 177 -10.25 18.50 13.77
C ARG A 177 -10.64 19.17 12.47
N GLY A 178 -9.70 19.87 11.84
CA GLY A 178 -9.91 20.57 10.59
C GLY A 178 -10.22 19.60 9.44
N ALA A 179 -9.55 18.45 9.44
CA ALA A 179 -9.78 17.38 8.48
C ALA A 179 -11.04 16.52 8.76
N GLY A 180 -11.58 16.58 9.98
CA GLY A 180 -12.76 15.81 10.40
C GLY A 180 -12.47 14.33 10.66
N VAL A 181 -11.21 13.94 10.87
CA VAL A 181 -10.76 12.55 11.02
C VAL A 181 -10.03 12.32 12.34
N VAL A 182 -10.01 11.08 12.82
CA VAL A 182 -9.13 10.66 13.93
C VAL A 182 -7.69 10.45 13.46
N ASP A 183 -6.78 10.15 14.39
CA ASP A 183 -5.37 9.90 14.04
C ASP A 183 -5.19 8.55 13.34
N ALA A 184 -4.56 8.53 12.17
CA ALA A 184 -4.36 7.30 11.39
C ALA A 184 -3.49 6.27 12.11
N GLY A 185 -2.39 6.71 12.76
CA GLY A 185 -1.53 5.80 13.51
C GLY A 185 -2.23 5.22 14.74
N GLY A 186 -3.03 6.04 15.42
CA GLY A 186 -3.89 5.63 16.53
C GLY A 186 -4.95 4.62 16.09
N MET A 187 -5.58 4.83 14.93
CA MET A 187 -6.50 3.87 14.32
C MET A 187 -5.79 2.54 14.06
N GLY A 188 -4.57 2.57 13.49
CA GLY A 188 -3.78 1.37 13.29
C GLY A 188 -3.49 0.61 14.59
N VAL A 189 -3.19 1.32 15.69
CA VAL A 189 -3.02 0.70 17.02
C VAL A 189 -4.32 0.06 17.50
N VAL A 190 -5.46 0.75 17.39
CA VAL A 190 -6.77 0.19 17.75
C VAL A 190 -7.09 -1.07 16.93
N VAL A 191 -6.87 -1.05 15.62
CA VAL A 191 -7.07 -2.21 14.74
C VAL A 191 -6.19 -3.40 15.16
N ILE A 192 -4.91 -3.16 15.46
CA ILE A 192 -3.99 -4.21 15.96
C ILE A 192 -4.51 -4.81 17.28
N MET A 193 -4.87 -3.95 18.24
CA MET A 193 -5.33 -4.38 19.56
C MET A 193 -6.65 -5.15 19.50
N GLY A 194 -7.56 -4.71 18.64
CA GLY A 194 -8.86 -5.35 18.42
C GLY A 194 -8.73 -6.67 17.68
N GLY A 195 -7.96 -6.75 16.59
CA GLY A 195 -7.76 -8.00 15.86
C GLY A 195 -7.08 -9.08 16.72
N ALA A 196 -6.14 -8.68 17.58
CA ALA A 196 -5.55 -9.55 18.60
C ALA A 196 -6.61 -10.05 19.60
N LEU A 197 -7.49 -9.15 20.07
CA LEU A 197 -8.55 -9.48 21.01
C LEU A 197 -9.58 -10.45 20.41
N SER A 198 -10.01 -10.21 19.16
CA SER A 198 -10.95 -11.06 18.42
C SER A 198 -10.48 -12.52 18.41
N GLN A 199 -9.19 -12.73 18.12
CA GLN A 199 -8.56 -14.05 18.17
C GLN A 199 -8.53 -14.65 19.59
N MET A 200 -8.18 -13.87 20.61
CA MET A 200 -8.11 -14.36 21.99
C MET A 200 -9.48 -14.74 22.57
N MET A 201 -10.55 -14.07 22.11
CA MET A 201 -11.92 -14.26 22.59
C MET A 201 -12.74 -15.21 21.70
N GLY A 202 -12.25 -15.56 20.50
CA GLY A 202 -12.95 -16.41 19.55
C GLY A 202 -14.20 -15.77 18.95
N HIS A 203 -14.21 -14.44 18.83
CA HIS A 203 -15.32 -13.67 18.27
C HIS A 203 -14.93 -13.07 16.90
N ASP A 204 -15.95 -12.71 16.11
CA ASP A 204 -15.78 -12.02 14.83
C ASP A 204 -15.28 -10.58 15.02
N ASP A 205 -14.63 -10.03 13.99
CA ASP A 205 -13.93 -8.73 14.01
C ASP A 205 -14.86 -7.49 13.98
N GLU A 206 -16.11 -7.66 14.42
CA GLU A 206 -17.18 -6.63 14.34
C GLU A 206 -16.81 -5.34 15.10
N GLN A 207 -16.15 -5.47 16.26
CA GLN A 207 -15.71 -4.32 17.04
C GLN A 207 -14.62 -3.51 16.33
N VAL A 208 -13.74 -4.19 15.57
CA VAL A 208 -12.70 -3.53 14.76
C VAL A 208 -13.35 -2.79 13.59
N ALA A 209 -14.23 -3.46 12.85
CA ALA A 209 -14.96 -2.85 11.75
C ALA A 209 -15.76 -1.62 12.19
N LEU A 210 -16.40 -1.68 13.36
CA LEU A 210 -17.14 -0.55 13.94
C LEU A 210 -16.22 0.62 14.33
N ALA A 211 -15.05 0.34 14.90
CA ALA A 211 -14.07 1.38 15.21
C ALA A 211 -13.56 2.07 13.93
N VAL A 212 -13.25 1.29 12.89
CA VAL A 212 -12.83 1.82 11.58
C VAL A 212 -13.92 2.68 10.95
N ALA A 213 -15.18 2.22 10.99
CA ALA A 213 -16.32 2.99 10.47
C ALA A 213 -16.52 4.33 11.19
N ARG A 214 -16.10 4.45 12.46
CA ARG A 214 -16.14 5.68 13.26
C ARG A 214 -14.92 6.59 13.07
N GLY A 215 -13.95 6.21 12.23
CA GLY A 215 -12.74 7.00 11.98
C GLY A 215 -13.02 8.42 11.44
N TYR A 216 -14.19 8.63 10.85
CA TYR A 216 -14.69 9.95 10.44
C TYR A 216 -15.57 10.54 11.55
N THR A 217 -15.20 11.72 12.03
CA THR A 217 -15.86 12.39 13.17
C THR A 217 -16.90 13.44 12.74
N GLY A 218 -17.07 13.63 11.43
CA GLY A 218 -18.05 14.52 10.82
C GLY A 218 -19.48 14.06 11.06
N SER A 219 -20.18 14.72 11.98
CA SER A 219 -21.56 14.46 12.37
C SER A 219 -22.58 15.14 11.45
N ASP A 220 -22.53 14.84 10.16
CA ASP A 220 -23.68 15.03 9.27
C ASP A 220 -23.82 13.77 8.42
N ALA A 221 -24.85 12.98 8.69
CA ALA A 221 -25.25 11.77 7.96
C ALA A 221 -25.67 12.05 6.48
N GLY A 222 -25.16 13.11 5.88
CA GLY A 222 -25.41 13.56 4.51
C GLY A 222 -24.24 14.31 3.84
N ARG A 223 -23.07 14.44 4.49
CA ARG A 223 -21.81 14.76 3.79
C ARG A 223 -21.01 13.47 3.66
N GLY A 224 -20.62 13.13 2.44
CA GLY A 224 -19.98 11.86 2.12
C GLY A 224 -18.79 11.51 3.01
N THR A 225 -18.49 10.22 3.07
CA THR A 225 -17.29 9.66 3.68
C THR A 225 -16.05 10.28 3.02
N GLY A 226 -15.31 11.14 3.72
CA GLY A 226 -14.10 11.77 3.17
C GLY A 226 -13.54 12.87 4.06
N ILE A 227 -12.27 13.20 3.85
CA ILE A 227 -11.62 14.38 4.46
C ILE A 227 -12.26 15.65 3.87
N ASP A 228 -12.35 16.72 4.65
CA ASP A 228 -12.85 18.02 4.14
C ASP A 228 -12.06 18.48 2.90
N ALA A 229 -12.74 18.61 1.76
CA ALA A 229 -12.13 18.96 0.48
C ALA A 229 -11.45 20.35 0.50
N HIS A 230 -11.98 21.31 1.26
CA HIS A 230 -11.35 22.63 1.41
C HIS A 230 -10.06 22.55 2.23
N TYR A 231 -9.99 21.59 3.16
CA TYR A 231 -8.77 21.34 3.92
C TYR A 231 -7.69 20.72 3.02
N LEU A 232 -8.03 19.70 2.22
CA LEU A 232 -7.11 19.05 1.28
C LEU A 232 -6.54 20.02 0.24
N ASP A 233 -7.38 20.86 -0.36
CA ASP A 233 -6.98 21.87 -1.35
C ASP A 233 -5.92 22.82 -0.75
N SER A 234 -6.13 23.28 0.49
CA SER A 234 -5.20 24.16 1.19
C SER A 234 -3.85 23.52 1.54
N MET A 235 -3.80 22.19 1.66
CA MET A 235 -2.57 21.44 1.98
C MET A 235 -1.78 21.05 0.72
N SER A 236 -2.44 20.93 -0.43
CA SER A 236 -1.83 20.49 -1.71
C SER A 236 -0.78 21.46 -2.27
N GLU A 237 -0.87 22.76 -1.93
CA GLU A 237 0.10 23.78 -2.33
C GLU A 237 1.32 23.85 -1.38
N THR A 238 1.32 23.10 -0.27
CA THR A 238 2.39 23.12 0.72
C THR A 238 3.57 22.26 0.26
N GLN A 239 4.79 22.79 0.40
CA GLN A 239 6.01 22.03 0.12
C GLN A 239 6.42 21.24 1.37
N TRP A 240 6.21 19.93 1.35
CA TRP A 240 6.49 19.02 2.47
C TRP A 240 7.93 18.48 2.47
N GLY A 241 8.66 18.59 1.36
CA GLY A 241 10.02 18.09 1.23
C GLY A 241 10.08 16.57 1.06
N TYR A 242 10.99 15.92 1.79
CA TYR A 242 11.35 14.52 1.64
C TYR A 242 11.25 13.74 2.95
N CYS A 243 10.72 12.52 2.84
CA CYS A 243 10.86 11.48 3.85
C CYS A 243 12.16 10.73 3.55
N THR A 244 13.11 10.75 4.49
CA THR A 244 14.41 10.08 4.35
C THR A 244 14.58 9.04 5.44
N GLN A 245 14.79 7.79 5.04
CA GLN A 245 14.99 6.65 5.92
C GLN A 245 16.35 6.01 5.65
N PHE A 246 17.05 5.61 6.71
CA PHE A 246 18.28 4.84 6.58
C PHE A 246 18.66 4.16 7.90
N VAL A 247 19.58 3.19 7.80
CA VAL A 247 20.18 2.50 8.93
C VAL A 247 21.68 2.83 8.98
N ILE A 248 22.15 3.27 10.13
CA ILE A 248 23.57 3.47 10.44
C ILE A 248 24.08 2.22 11.15
N SER A 249 25.13 1.60 10.61
CA SER A 249 25.87 0.52 11.27
C SER A 249 27.26 1.00 11.65
N GLY A 250 27.66 0.80 12.91
CA GLY A 250 28.93 1.28 13.44
C GLY A 250 29.20 0.75 14.85
N ASP A 251 30.14 1.36 15.56
CA ASP A 251 30.42 1.07 16.96
C ASP A 251 30.35 2.37 17.78
N GLY A 252 29.76 2.30 18.97
CA GLY A 252 29.64 3.46 19.87
C GLY A 252 28.61 4.49 19.41
N LEU A 253 27.60 4.07 18.64
CA LEU A 253 26.48 4.94 18.26
C LEU A 253 25.69 5.37 19.50
N LEU A 254 25.25 6.63 19.51
CA LEU A 254 24.47 7.20 20.61
C LEU A 254 23.11 7.65 20.06
N PRO A 255 22.07 6.78 20.07
CA PRO A 255 20.77 7.08 19.47
C PRO A 255 20.18 8.42 19.92
N ASP A 256 20.31 8.76 21.20
CA ASP A 256 19.76 10.01 21.75
C ASP A 256 20.51 11.24 21.21
N SER A 257 21.84 11.18 21.12
CA SER A 257 22.62 12.28 20.54
C SER A 257 22.37 12.44 19.04
N ILE A 258 22.14 11.34 18.33
CA ILE A 258 21.79 11.35 16.90
C ILE A 258 20.40 11.98 16.72
N ARG A 259 19.44 11.60 17.57
CA ARG A 259 18.09 12.17 17.61
C ARG A 259 18.11 13.68 17.82
N GLU A 260 18.82 14.16 18.84
CA GLU A 260 18.92 15.59 19.15
C GLU A 260 19.42 16.41 17.94
N GLN A 261 20.44 15.90 17.24
CA GLN A 261 20.99 16.56 16.06
C GLN A 261 19.99 16.56 14.89
N LEU A 262 19.33 15.43 14.63
CA LEU A 262 18.36 15.31 13.53
C LEU A 262 17.13 16.17 13.78
N VAL A 263 16.63 16.25 15.02
CA VAL A 263 15.50 17.12 15.41
C VAL A 263 15.79 18.60 15.15
N ALA A 264 17.06 19.02 15.20
CA ALA A 264 17.46 20.40 14.94
C ALA A 264 17.44 20.76 13.44
N MET A 265 17.45 19.77 12.54
CA MET A 265 17.53 19.95 11.09
C MET A 265 16.33 19.36 10.32
N SER A 266 15.29 18.93 11.03
CA SER A 266 14.09 18.31 10.47
C SER A 266 12.81 18.81 11.13
N GLU A 267 11.69 18.65 10.44
CA GLU A 267 10.37 18.93 11.00
C GLU A 267 9.94 17.81 11.96
N SER A 268 10.24 16.57 11.58
CA SER A 268 10.03 15.37 12.38
C SER A 268 11.21 14.43 12.26
N ALA A 269 11.59 13.81 13.38
CA ALA A 269 12.63 12.79 13.44
C ALA A 269 12.26 11.69 14.43
N VAL A 270 12.37 10.45 13.96
CA VAL A 270 12.25 9.23 14.75
C VAL A 270 13.55 8.44 14.59
N VAL A 271 14.21 8.17 15.72
CA VAL A 271 15.54 7.55 15.76
C VAL A 271 15.52 6.41 16.78
N VAL A 272 15.90 5.21 16.37
CA VAL A 272 15.80 4.03 17.23
C VAL A 272 17.00 3.12 17.01
N GLY A 273 17.40 2.37 18.02
CA GLY A 273 18.54 1.47 17.90
C GLY A 273 19.33 1.35 19.19
N ASP A 274 20.60 0.99 19.04
CA ASP A 274 21.58 0.81 20.10
C ASP A 274 22.97 1.30 19.68
N VAL A 275 24.00 0.88 20.43
CA VAL A 275 25.39 1.29 20.22
C VAL A 275 26.03 0.76 18.94
N ARG A 276 25.39 -0.18 18.24
CA ARG A 276 25.90 -0.77 17.00
C ARG A 276 25.07 -0.43 15.78
N ILE A 277 23.76 -0.30 15.96
CA ILE A 277 22.84 -0.05 14.87
C ILE A 277 21.83 1.03 15.24
N VAL A 278 21.65 2.01 14.37
CA VAL A 278 20.66 3.08 14.54
C VAL A 278 19.85 3.24 13.27
N ARG A 279 18.54 3.03 13.36
CA ARG A 279 17.58 3.37 12.31
C ARG A 279 17.13 4.81 12.48
N VAL A 280 17.10 5.52 11.37
CA VAL A 280 16.71 6.92 11.27
C VAL A 280 15.57 7.05 10.29
N HIS A 281 14.55 7.80 10.68
CA HIS A 281 13.47 8.29 9.81
C HIS A 281 13.31 9.79 10.06
N VAL A 282 13.44 10.61 9.02
CA VAL A 282 13.34 12.07 9.14
C VAL A 282 12.55 12.70 8.00
N HIS A 283 11.80 13.75 8.33
CA HIS A 283 11.06 14.58 7.37
C HIS A 283 11.76 15.95 7.29
N ALA A 284 12.30 16.29 6.12
CA ALA A 284 13.01 17.54 5.91
C ALA A 284 12.91 18.02 4.45
N LEU A 285 13.02 19.34 4.24
CA LEU A 285 13.02 19.94 2.89
C LEU A 285 14.21 19.52 2.03
N ASP A 286 15.34 19.20 2.66
CA ASP A 286 16.55 18.70 2.01
C ASP A 286 17.00 17.41 2.72
N PRO A 287 17.10 16.26 2.02
CA PRO A 287 17.55 15.01 2.60
C PRO A 287 19.07 14.98 2.89
N GLY A 288 19.85 15.86 2.25
CA GLY A 288 21.31 15.85 2.27
C GLY A 288 21.95 15.96 3.65
N PRO A 289 21.54 16.89 4.53
CA PRO A 289 22.11 17.05 5.87
C PRO A 289 21.97 15.79 6.74
N ALA A 290 20.83 15.11 6.69
CA ALA A 290 20.58 13.90 7.48
C ALA A 290 21.47 12.73 7.03
N LEU A 291 21.60 12.53 5.71
CA LEU A 291 22.50 11.52 5.14
C LEU A 291 23.96 11.83 5.45
N THR A 292 24.35 13.11 5.38
CA THR A 292 25.71 13.56 5.73
C THR A 292 26.03 13.23 7.18
N LEU A 293 25.13 13.55 8.12
CA LEU A 293 25.29 13.21 9.52
C LEU A 293 25.44 11.69 9.70
N GLY A 294 24.53 10.89 9.14
CA GLY A 294 24.58 9.44 9.27
C GLY A 294 25.88 8.83 8.73
N SER A 295 26.33 9.27 7.55
CA SER A 295 27.58 8.82 6.93
C SER A 295 28.84 9.21 7.73
N SER A 296 28.77 10.27 8.54
CA SER A 296 29.87 10.68 9.41
C SER A 296 30.03 9.81 10.66
N LEU A 297 28.98 9.06 11.03
CA LEU A 297 28.92 8.25 12.24
C LEU A 297 29.14 6.75 11.98
N GLY A 298 28.88 6.28 10.76
CA GLY A 298 29.01 4.87 10.40
C GLY A 298 28.64 4.59 8.95
N GLN A 299 28.50 3.30 8.62
CA GLN A 299 28.06 2.87 7.29
C GLN A 299 26.54 3.04 7.16
N LEU A 300 26.11 3.71 6.10
CA LEU A 300 24.70 3.80 5.74
C LEU A 300 24.24 2.56 4.98
N ASN A 301 23.09 2.02 5.39
CA ASN A 301 22.41 0.87 4.82
C ASN A 301 20.91 1.20 4.65
N GLN A 302 20.20 0.48 3.78
CA GLN A 302 18.74 0.63 3.57
C GLN A 302 18.28 2.09 3.40
N ILE A 303 18.98 2.85 2.54
CA ILE A 303 18.61 4.24 2.27
C ILE A 303 17.35 4.25 1.39
N ASP A 304 16.33 4.96 1.83
CA ASP A 304 15.09 5.21 1.10
C ASP A 304 14.73 6.69 1.19
N ILE A 305 14.39 7.30 0.06
CA ILE A 305 14.09 8.74 -0.03
C ILE A 305 12.83 8.92 -0.86
N GLN A 306 11.79 9.48 -0.26
CA GLN A 306 10.49 9.67 -0.89
C GLN A 306 10.13 11.16 -0.92
N ASN A 307 9.54 11.60 -2.03
CA ASN A 307 9.06 12.97 -2.20
C ASN A 307 7.63 13.10 -1.67
N MET A 308 7.53 13.57 -0.43
CA MET A 308 6.24 13.75 0.27
C MET A 308 5.37 14.82 -0.40
N SER A 309 5.98 15.79 -1.08
CA SER A 309 5.21 16.82 -1.80
C SER A 309 4.51 16.25 -3.03
N GLN A 310 5.09 15.21 -3.65
CA GLN A 310 4.43 14.49 -4.74
C GLN A 310 3.36 13.56 -4.20
N GLN A 311 3.67 12.75 -3.18
CA GLN A 311 2.72 11.83 -2.55
C GLN A 311 1.47 12.57 -2.03
N ASN A 312 1.65 13.78 -1.47
CA ASN A 312 0.53 14.59 -1.02
C ASN A 312 -0.38 15.06 -2.17
N LYS A 313 0.18 15.41 -3.33
CA LYS A 313 -0.62 15.76 -4.52
C LYS A 313 -1.40 14.56 -5.01
N ASP A 314 -0.77 13.39 -5.05
CA ASP A 314 -1.40 12.14 -5.49
C ASP A 314 -2.52 11.71 -4.51
N PHE A 315 -2.30 11.91 -3.21
CA PHE A 315 -3.32 11.66 -2.18
C PHE A 315 -4.50 12.64 -2.31
N ALA A 316 -4.22 13.93 -2.51
CA ALA A 316 -5.25 14.95 -2.68
C ALA A 316 -6.07 14.73 -3.96
N SER A 317 -5.44 14.33 -5.07
CA SER A 317 -6.16 14.02 -6.32
C SER A 317 -7.03 12.77 -6.18
N GLY A 318 -6.54 11.71 -5.53
CA GLY A 318 -7.31 10.50 -5.24
C GLY A 318 -8.51 10.75 -4.31
N GLN A 319 -8.33 11.58 -3.28
CA GLN A 319 -9.43 11.98 -2.38
C GLN A 319 -10.43 12.93 -3.07
N ALA A 320 -9.96 13.84 -3.93
CA ALA A 320 -10.85 14.72 -4.71
C ALA A 320 -11.73 13.91 -5.67
N GLN A 321 -11.19 12.86 -6.30
CA GLN A 321 -11.98 11.93 -7.13
C GLN A 321 -13.02 11.15 -6.31
N ALA A 322 -12.68 10.73 -5.08
CA ALA A 322 -13.64 10.08 -4.17
C ALA A 322 -14.70 11.07 -3.61
N ALA A 323 -14.32 12.33 -3.42
CA ALA A 323 -15.19 13.40 -2.90
C ALA A 323 -16.07 14.03 -3.99
N THR A 324 -15.72 13.91 -5.27
CA THR A 324 -16.64 14.14 -6.41
C THR A 324 -17.65 12.99 -6.54
N SER A 325 -18.31 12.68 -5.43
CA SER A 325 -19.52 11.86 -5.41
C SER A 325 -20.64 12.66 -6.06
N GLY A 326 -20.99 12.24 -7.28
CA GLY A 326 -22.00 12.84 -8.15
C GLY A 326 -21.69 12.78 -9.66
N GLY A 327 -20.62 12.08 -10.07
CA GLY A 327 -20.20 11.99 -11.47
C GLY A 327 -19.84 10.58 -11.93
N LEU A 328 -19.34 10.50 -13.17
CA LEU A 328 -18.91 9.27 -13.85
C LEU A 328 -17.49 8.88 -13.42
N ALA A 329 -17.32 7.68 -12.86
CA ALA A 329 -16.03 7.13 -12.46
C ALA A 329 -15.56 6.02 -13.42
N VAL A 330 -14.25 5.75 -13.43
CA VAL A 330 -13.68 4.60 -14.15
C VAL A 330 -12.85 3.76 -13.20
N ILE A 331 -13.01 2.45 -13.25
CA ILE A 331 -12.13 1.48 -12.59
C ILE A 331 -11.45 0.59 -13.63
N ALA A 332 -10.20 0.22 -13.37
CA ALA A 332 -9.40 -0.60 -14.28
C ALA A 332 -8.82 -1.80 -13.54
N VAL A 333 -8.70 -2.92 -14.25
CA VAL A 333 -8.01 -4.10 -13.75
C VAL A 333 -6.60 -4.12 -14.35
N SER A 334 -5.59 -4.24 -13.50
CA SER A 334 -4.18 -4.17 -13.93
C SER A 334 -3.28 -5.00 -13.03
N CYS A 335 -2.09 -5.33 -13.50
CA CYS A 335 -1.08 -6.05 -12.74
C CYS A 335 0.31 -5.52 -13.08
N GLY A 336 0.90 -4.79 -12.13
CA GLY A 336 2.24 -4.22 -12.21
C GLY A 336 2.24 -2.79 -11.69
N ASP A 337 3.18 -2.45 -10.80
CA ASP A 337 3.18 -1.15 -10.12
C ASP A 337 3.23 0.05 -11.10
N GLY A 338 3.94 -0.12 -12.21
CA GLY A 338 4.05 0.89 -13.27
C GLY A 338 2.75 1.05 -14.06
N LEU A 339 2.09 -0.06 -14.42
CA LEU A 339 0.78 -0.03 -15.09
C LEU A 339 -0.31 0.53 -14.17
N ASP A 340 -0.28 0.19 -12.89
CA ASP A 340 -1.23 0.70 -11.90
C ASP A 340 -1.06 2.21 -11.71
N SER A 341 0.19 2.69 -11.71
CA SER A 341 0.50 4.13 -11.68
C SER A 341 0.01 4.82 -12.95
N LEU A 342 0.26 4.23 -14.13
CA LEU A 342 -0.22 4.76 -15.40
C LEU A 342 -1.74 4.93 -15.42
N PHE A 343 -2.51 3.92 -15.00
CA PHE A 343 -3.97 4.03 -14.97
C PHE A 343 -4.46 5.15 -14.05
N ARG A 344 -3.84 5.31 -12.88
CA ARG A 344 -4.16 6.42 -11.96
C ARG A 344 -3.82 7.77 -12.58
N GLU A 345 -2.66 7.89 -13.24
CA GLU A 345 -2.23 9.13 -13.91
C GLU A 345 -3.17 9.56 -15.04
N VAL A 346 -3.72 8.61 -15.81
CA VAL A 346 -4.72 8.89 -16.86
C VAL A 346 -6.14 9.07 -16.32
N GLY A 347 -6.31 9.13 -15.00
CA GLY A 347 -7.57 9.52 -14.35
C GLY A 347 -8.48 8.36 -13.92
N CYS A 348 -7.97 7.12 -13.86
CA CYS A 348 -8.72 5.99 -13.32
C CYS A 348 -8.86 6.13 -11.80
N ALA A 349 -10.10 6.06 -11.29
CA ALA A 349 -10.41 6.28 -9.88
C ALA A 349 -9.90 5.13 -8.98
N VAL A 350 -10.06 3.88 -9.44
CA VAL A 350 -9.60 2.70 -8.69
C VAL A 350 -8.95 1.70 -9.65
N VAL A 351 -7.80 1.18 -9.25
CA VAL A 351 -7.12 0.09 -9.94
C VAL A 351 -7.23 -1.17 -9.11
N VAL A 352 -7.86 -2.20 -9.66
CA VAL A 352 -8.01 -3.51 -9.05
C VAL A 352 -6.89 -4.41 -9.53
N SER A 353 -6.15 -5.00 -8.61
CA SER A 353 -5.12 -5.97 -8.97
C SER A 353 -5.77 -7.18 -9.66
N GLY A 354 -5.35 -7.44 -10.89
CA GLY A 354 -5.87 -8.57 -11.65
C GLY A 354 -5.13 -8.88 -12.93
N GLY A 355 -5.10 -10.15 -13.31
CA GLY A 355 -4.41 -10.62 -14.51
C GLY A 355 -4.58 -12.11 -14.77
N GLN A 356 -3.78 -12.67 -15.68
CA GLN A 356 -3.97 -14.02 -16.24
C GLN A 356 -4.08 -15.15 -15.20
N THR A 357 -3.42 -15.02 -14.05
CA THR A 357 -3.34 -16.01 -12.97
C THR A 357 -4.09 -15.60 -11.70
N MET A 358 -4.50 -14.34 -11.60
CA MET A 358 -5.16 -13.72 -10.45
C MET A 358 -6.31 -12.86 -10.95
N ASN A 359 -7.40 -13.47 -11.40
CA ASN A 359 -8.57 -12.71 -11.87
C ASN A 359 -9.40 -12.27 -10.65
N PRO A 360 -9.79 -10.98 -10.55
CA PRO A 360 -10.64 -10.52 -9.46
C PRO A 360 -12.00 -11.20 -9.52
N SER A 361 -12.58 -11.45 -8.35
CA SER A 361 -13.95 -11.95 -8.24
C SER A 361 -14.96 -10.83 -8.51
N VAL A 362 -16.23 -11.20 -8.77
CA VAL A 362 -17.33 -10.23 -8.89
C VAL A 362 -17.44 -9.35 -7.64
N ARG A 363 -17.17 -9.93 -6.46
CA ARG A 363 -17.19 -9.19 -5.20
C ARG A 363 -16.08 -8.14 -5.16
N ASP A 364 -14.86 -8.51 -5.53
CA ASP A 364 -13.72 -7.58 -5.51
C ASP A 364 -13.95 -6.40 -6.49
N ILE A 365 -14.58 -6.67 -7.64
CA ILE A 365 -14.98 -5.63 -8.60
C ILE A 365 -16.06 -4.72 -8.00
N LEU A 366 -17.09 -5.29 -7.34
CA LEU A 366 -18.15 -4.49 -6.71
C LEU A 366 -17.64 -3.62 -5.56
N GLU A 367 -16.72 -4.13 -4.75
CA GLU A 367 -16.05 -3.37 -3.69
C GLU A 367 -15.24 -2.20 -4.29
N ALA A 368 -14.56 -2.42 -5.41
CA ALA A 368 -13.83 -1.36 -6.12
C ALA A 368 -14.75 -0.32 -6.77
N VAL A 369 -15.91 -0.73 -7.29
CA VAL A 369 -16.94 0.19 -7.77
C VAL A 369 -17.46 1.07 -6.62
N GLU A 370 -17.67 0.47 -5.45
CA GLU A 370 -18.15 1.20 -4.27
C GLU A 370 -17.13 2.20 -3.74
N SER A 371 -15.85 1.84 -3.74
CA SER A 371 -14.79 2.77 -3.35
C SER A 371 -14.55 3.88 -4.38
N ALA A 372 -14.89 3.65 -5.66
CA ALA A 372 -14.77 4.67 -6.71
C ALA A 372 -15.77 5.83 -6.56
N GLY A 373 -16.90 5.63 -5.84
CA GLY A 373 -17.79 6.71 -5.42
C GLY A 373 -18.62 7.42 -6.51
N GLY A 374 -18.60 6.93 -7.76
CA GLY A 374 -19.38 7.48 -8.88
C GLY A 374 -20.86 7.06 -8.88
N ASP A 375 -21.74 7.91 -9.43
CA ASP A 375 -23.14 7.57 -9.70
C ASP A 375 -23.25 6.54 -10.82
N ASP A 376 -22.38 6.71 -11.83
CA ASP A 376 -22.09 5.74 -12.87
C ASP A 376 -20.59 5.37 -12.80
N THR A 377 -20.27 4.09 -12.99
CA THR A 377 -18.90 3.57 -12.98
C THR A 377 -18.65 2.70 -14.20
N ILE A 378 -17.64 3.04 -14.99
CA ILE A 378 -17.18 2.25 -16.14
C ILE A 378 -16.06 1.30 -15.68
N ILE A 379 -16.18 0.03 -16.02
CA ILE A 379 -15.16 -1.00 -15.74
C ILE A 379 -14.33 -1.25 -17.00
N LEU A 380 -13.00 -1.24 -16.87
CA LEU A 380 -12.02 -1.67 -17.85
C LEU A 380 -11.40 -3.01 -17.42
N PRO A 381 -11.87 -4.15 -17.95
CA PRO A 381 -11.41 -5.47 -17.50
C PRO A 381 -9.96 -5.77 -17.87
N ASN A 382 -9.46 -5.21 -18.98
CA ASN A 382 -8.09 -5.31 -19.50
C ASN A 382 -7.51 -6.74 -19.63
N ASN A 383 -8.35 -7.75 -19.45
CA ASN A 383 -8.04 -9.16 -19.57
C ASN A 383 -9.30 -9.91 -19.94
N LYS A 384 -9.23 -10.71 -21.01
CA LYS A 384 -10.35 -11.52 -21.52
C LYS A 384 -11.02 -12.41 -20.46
N ASN A 385 -10.27 -12.88 -19.46
CA ASN A 385 -10.80 -13.73 -18.40
C ASN A 385 -11.61 -12.94 -17.35
N VAL A 386 -11.43 -11.61 -17.29
CA VAL A 386 -12.09 -10.71 -16.32
C VAL A 386 -13.38 -10.11 -16.89
N VAL A 387 -13.51 -10.03 -18.22
CA VAL A 387 -14.69 -9.47 -18.91
C VAL A 387 -16.00 -10.11 -18.41
N ALA A 388 -16.02 -11.41 -18.16
CA ALA A 388 -17.21 -12.10 -17.65
C ALA A 388 -17.58 -11.64 -16.23
N ALA A 389 -16.59 -11.50 -15.34
CA ALA A 389 -16.82 -11.03 -13.97
C ALA A 389 -17.26 -9.56 -13.95
N ALA A 390 -16.66 -8.71 -14.80
CA ALA A 390 -17.07 -7.31 -14.95
C ALA A 390 -18.52 -7.16 -15.42
N LYS A 391 -18.95 -7.97 -16.40
CA LYS A 391 -20.35 -8.00 -16.86
C LYS A 391 -21.31 -8.47 -15.77
N GLN A 392 -20.92 -9.47 -14.98
CA GLN A 392 -21.72 -9.93 -13.85
C GLN A 392 -21.85 -8.85 -12.77
N ALA A 393 -20.79 -8.08 -12.50
CA ALA A 393 -20.86 -6.93 -11.60
C ALA A 393 -21.83 -5.87 -12.15
N ALA A 394 -21.79 -5.60 -13.46
CA ALA A 394 -22.69 -4.68 -14.12
C ALA A 394 -24.17 -5.09 -14.05
N GLU A 395 -24.45 -6.39 -14.09
CA GLU A 395 -25.81 -6.92 -13.90
C GLU A 395 -26.28 -6.88 -12.44
N ALA A 396 -25.35 -6.89 -11.48
CA ALA A 396 -25.65 -6.97 -10.05
C ALA A 396 -26.09 -5.63 -9.44
N LYS A 397 -25.68 -4.49 -10.02
CA LYS A 397 -25.96 -3.15 -9.48
C LYS A 397 -26.12 -2.13 -10.62
N MET A 398 -27.17 -1.30 -10.53
CA MET A 398 -27.39 -0.22 -11.50
C MET A 398 -26.27 0.82 -11.43
N GLY A 399 -26.01 1.51 -12.54
CA GLY A 399 -24.93 2.50 -12.65
C GLY A 399 -23.57 1.89 -12.94
N ILE A 400 -23.47 0.58 -13.19
CA ILE A 400 -22.21 -0.05 -13.57
C ILE A 400 -22.23 -0.39 -15.06
N HIS A 401 -21.17 0.01 -15.76
CA HIS A 401 -21.01 -0.15 -17.20
C HIS A 401 -19.67 -0.83 -17.49
N VAL A 402 -19.54 -1.44 -18.68
CA VAL A 402 -18.32 -2.16 -19.06
C VAL A 402 -17.91 -1.77 -20.47
N VAL A 403 -16.70 -1.24 -20.61
CA VAL A 403 -16.00 -1.19 -21.90
C VAL A 403 -15.17 -2.47 -21.98
N PRO A 404 -15.42 -3.38 -22.93
CA PRO A 404 -14.88 -4.74 -22.90
C PRO A 404 -13.42 -4.82 -23.40
N SER A 405 -12.51 -4.07 -22.76
CA SER A 405 -11.07 -4.16 -23.00
C SER A 405 -10.55 -5.54 -22.62
N ASN A 406 -9.80 -6.18 -23.53
CA ASN A 406 -9.25 -7.51 -23.35
C ASN A 406 -7.76 -7.50 -22.98
N THR A 407 -7.11 -6.36 -23.14
CA THR A 407 -5.68 -6.16 -22.90
C THR A 407 -5.42 -4.82 -22.20
N ILE A 408 -4.25 -4.68 -21.58
CA ILE A 408 -3.82 -3.43 -20.95
C ILE A 408 -3.75 -2.27 -21.97
N PRO A 409 -3.15 -2.42 -23.17
CA PRO A 409 -3.10 -1.31 -24.12
C PRO A 409 -4.48 -0.84 -24.57
N GLN A 410 -5.46 -1.75 -24.71
CA GLN A 410 -6.85 -1.36 -24.95
C GLN A 410 -7.42 -0.56 -23.78
N GLY A 411 -7.14 -0.95 -22.54
CA GLY A 411 -7.54 -0.18 -21.35
C GLY A 411 -6.98 1.24 -21.34
N VAL A 412 -5.70 1.40 -21.68
CA VAL A 412 -5.04 2.71 -21.75
C VAL A 412 -5.69 3.56 -22.85
N ALA A 413 -5.91 3.00 -24.05
CA ALA A 413 -6.59 3.69 -25.14
C ALA A 413 -8.02 4.12 -24.77
N ALA A 414 -8.75 3.26 -24.05
CA ALA A 414 -10.06 3.60 -23.51
C ALA A 414 -9.99 4.79 -22.55
N MET A 415 -9.02 4.81 -21.63
CA MET A 415 -8.83 5.94 -20.72
C MET A 415 -8.44 7.23 -21.43
N LEU A 416 -7.63 7.17 -22.49
CA LEU A 416 -7.27 8.37 -23.26
C LEU A 416 -8.48 8.97 -24.01
N ALA A 417 -9.49 8.16 -24.31
CA ALA A 417 -10.74 8.60 -24.91
C ALA A 417 -11.82 9.01 -23.88
N PHE A 418 -11.57 8.78 -22.59
CA PHE A 418 -12.50 9.12 -21.51
C PHE A 418 -12.57 10.63 -21.30
N ASN A 419 -13.79 11.16 -21.17
CA ASN A 419 -14.05 12.55 -20.86
C ASN A 419 -15.05 12.65 -19.68
N PRO A 420 -14.61 13.09 -18.49
CA PRO A 420 -15.48 13.17 -17.31
C PRO A 420 -16.60 14.22 -17.42
N GLU A 421 -16.54 15.15 -18.39
CA GLU A 421 -17.59 16.15 -18.63
C GLU A 421 -18.71 15.66 -19.55
N GLU A 422 -18.54 14.48 -20.17
CA GLU A 422 -19.50 13.87 -21.09
C GLU A 422 -20.42 12.86 -20.41
N SER A 423 -21.55 12.56 -21.05
CA SER A 423 -22.47 11.51 -20.59
C SER A 423 -21.81 10.13 -20.57
N VAL A 424 -22.33 9.22 -19.74
CA VAL A 424 -21.87 7.83 -19.69
C VAL A 424 -22.04 7.15 -21.05
N GLU A 425 -23.12 7.42 -21.78
CA GLU A 425 -23.35 6.86 -23.11
C GLU A 425 -22.30 7.31 -24.13
N ASN A 426 -21.96 8.61 -24.15
CA ASN A 426 -20.93 9.14 -25.05
C ASN A 426 -19.55 8.58 -24.72
N ASN A 427 -19.24 8.44 -23.44
CA ASN A 427 -18.00 7.81 -22.98
C ASN A 427 -17.94 6.35 -23.41
N LEU A 428 -19.01 5.56 -23.19
CA LEU A 428 -19.05 4.16 -23.64
C LEU A 428 -18.84 4.03 -25.15
N GLU A 429 -19.44 4.91 -25.96
CA GLU A 429 -19.25 4.90 -27.41
C GLU A 429 -17.81 5.25 -27.80
N SER A 430 -17.26 6.34 -27.25
CA SER A 430 -15.92 6.83 -27.58
C SER A 430 -14.82 5.90 -27.10
N MET A 431 -14.92 5.39 -25.87
CA MET A 431 -13.98 4.42 -25.32
C MET A 431 -14.04 3.08 -26.07
N THR A 432 -15.23 2.60 -26.44
CA THR A 432 -15.36 1.37 -27.23
C THR A 432 -14.83 1.54 -28.65
N ALA A 433 -15.01 2.70 -29.26
CA ALA A 433 -14.40 3.01 -30.56
C ALA A 433 -12.88 3.05 -30.46
N ALA A 434 -12.32 3.69 -29.42
CA ALA A 434 -10.88 3.80 -29.22
C ALA A 434 -10.19 2.44 -29.12
N ILE A 435 -10.79 1.46 -28.42
CA ILE A 435 -10.15 0.13 -28.29
C ILE A 435 -10.21 -0.73 -29.55
N ALA A 436 -11.09 -0.38 -30.52
CA ALA A 436 -11.30 -1.20 -31.72
C ALA A 436 -10.14 -1.08 -32.72
N ASP A 437 -9.44 0.04 -32.70
CA ASP A 437 -8.35 0.34 -33.64
C ASP A 437 -6.96 -0.02 -33.08
N ILE A 438 -6.88 -0.50 -31.83
CA ILE A 438 -5.62 -0.87 -31.18
C ILE A 438 -5.21 -2.28 -31.56
N VAL A 439 -4.05 -2.41 -32.20
CA VAL A 439 -3.39 -3.71 -32.37
C VAL A 439 -2.49 -3.98 -31.17
N THR A 440 -2.66 -5.14 -30.57
CA THR A 440 -2.07 -5.55 -29.30
C THR A 440 -1.09 -6.68 -29.51
N ILE A 441 0.05 -6.57 -28.83
CA ILE A 441 1.10 -7.60 -28.82
C ILE A 441 1.47 -7.93 -27.38
N GLU A 442 1.65 -9.21 -27.12
CA GLU A 442 2.11 -9.72 -25.82
C GLU A 442 3.33 -10.62 -26.02
N VAL A 443 4.35 -10.49 -25.16
CA VAL A 443 5.55 -11.34 -25.17
C VAL A 443 5.73 -12.00 -23.82
N THR A 444 5.80 -13.33 -23.81
CA THR A 444 5.95 -14.12 -22.59
C THR A 444 6.79 -15.38 -22.82
N LYS A 445 7.09 -16.14 -21.75
CA LYS A 445 7.82 -17.41 -21.81
C LYS A 445 6.84 -18.58 -21.83
N ALA A 446 7.08 -19.54 -22.73
CA ALA A 446 6.29 -20.75 -22.82
C ALA A 446 6.56 -21.69 -21.64
N VAL A 447 5.54 -21.97 -20.82
CA VAL A 447 5.66 -22.91 -19.69
C VAL A 447 5.55 -24.39 -20.09
N ARG A 448 5.16 -24.67 -21.35
CA ARG A 448 5.07 -26.02 -21.90
C ARG A 448 5.31 -26.03 -23.40
N SER A 449 5.87 -27.12 -23.90
CA SER A 449 5.96 -27.38 -25.35
C SER A 449 4.57 -27.58 -25.94
N THR A 450 4.28 -26.92 -27.06
CA THR A 450 3.00 -27.03 -27.77
C THR A 450 3.18 -26.70 -29.25
N THR A 451 2.14 -26.91 -30.04
CA THR A 451 2.06 -26.40 -31.41
C THR A 451 0.77 -25.61 -31.54
N SER A 452 0.88 -24.34 -31.94
CA SER A 452 -0.27 -23.46 -32.19
C SER A 452 -0.23 -23.02 -33.65
N GLY A 453 -1.24 -23.40 -34.43
CA GLY A 453 -1.21 -23.26 -35.89
C GLY A 453 0.02 -23.95 -36.49
N ASN A 454 0.89 -23.16 -37.13
CA ASN A 454 2.15 -23.62 -37.74
C ASN A 454 3.39 -23.38 -36.84
N VAL A 455 3.21 -22.77 -35.66
CA VAL A 455 4.32 -22.42 -34.77
C VAL A 455 4.56 -23.54 -33.77
N LYS A 456 5.78 -24.10 -33.79
CA LYS A 456 6.24 -25.06 -32.78
C LYS A 456 6.89 -24.29 -31.63
N VAL A 457 6.39 -24.52 -30.43
CA VAL A 457 6.85 -23.88 -29.21
C VAL A 457 7.48 -24.94 -28.31
N ALA A 458 8.71 -24.72 -27.87
CA ALA A 458 9.33 -25.53 -26.81
C ALA A 458 9.20 -24.84 -25.45
N THR A 459 9.11 -25.63 -24.37
CA THR A 459 9.16 -25.10 -23.00
C THR A 459 10.40 -24.22 -22.81
N GLY A 460 10.20 -23.04 -22.22
CA GLY A 460 11.25 -22.06 -21.93
C GLY A 460 11.54 -21.07 -23.05
N GLN A 461 11.02 -21.29 -24.27
CA GLN A 461 11.16 -20.32 -25.35
C GLN A 461 10.29 -19.09 -25.13
N TYR A 462 10.73 -17.95 -25.66
CA TYR A 462 9.90 -16.76 -25.74
C TYR A 462 8.89 -16.93 -26.86
N ILE A 463 7.67 -16.47 -26.63
CA ILE A 463 6.60 -16.45 -27.61
C ILE A 463 6.03 -15.05 -27.70
N SER A 464 5.64 -14.65 -28.91
CA SER A 464 4.85 -13.45 -29.13
C SER A 464 3.44 -13.81 -29.59
N LEU A 465 2.48 -13.08 -29.03
CA LEU A 465 1.08 -13.16 -29.37
C LEU A 465 0.71 -11.84 -30.05
N LEU A 466 0.07 -11.93 -31.22
CA LEU A 466 -0.53 -10.80 -31.93
C LEU A 466 -2.03 -11.01 -31.88
N GLU A 467 -2.78 -10.07 -31.28
CA GLU A 467 -4.22 -10.22 -31.07
C GLU A 467 -4.60 -11.55 -30.37
N GLY A 468 -3.76 -11.96 -29.41
CA GLY A 468 -3.96 -13.18 -28.62
C GLY A 468 -3.59 -14.50 -29.32
N GLU A 469 -3.14 -14.46 -30.58
CA GLU A 469 -2.69 -15.64 -31.33
C GLU A 469 -1.17 -15.73 -31.38
N ILE A 470 -0.62 -16.93 -31.12
CA ILE A 470 0.84 -17.14 -31.15
C ILE A 470 1.34 -17.03 -32.59
N VAL A 471 2.17 -16.02 -32.86
CA VAL A 471 2.74 -15.76 -34.19
C VAL A 471 4.20 -16.21 -34.32
N LEU A 472 4.97 -16.21 -33.23
CA LEU A 472 6.36 -16.67 -33.25
C LEU A 472 6.80 -17.28 -31.92
N ALA A 473 7.77 -18.19 -31.99
CA ALA A 473 8.58 -18.65 -30.87
C ALA A 473 10.07 -18.44 -31.19
N GLY A 474 10.84 -17.99 -30.20
CA GLY A 474 12.25 -17.63 -30.38
C GLY A 474 13.06 -17.72 -29.08
N ASP A 475 14.35 -17.37 -29.20
CA ASP A 475 15.31 -17.53 -28.11
C ASP A 475 15.43 -16.29 -27.22
N THR A 476 15.03 -15.11 -27.72
CA THR A 476 15.00 -13.85 -26.95
C THR A 476 13.65 -13.14 -27.06
N ALA A 477 13.31 -12.32 -26.06
CA ALA A 477 12.06 -11.57 -26.01
C ALA A 477 12.01 -10.49 -27.12
N GLU A 478 13.12 -9.80 -27.35
CA GLU A 478 13.26 -8.72 -28.33
C GLU A 478 13.06 -9.24 -29.75
N GLN A 479 13.59 -10.44 -30.05
CA GLN A 479 13.45 -11.06 -31.36
C GLN A 479 11.97 -11.37 -31.67
N VAL A 480 11.25 -11.95 -30.71
CA VAL A 480 9.84 -12.29 -30.93
C VAL A 480 8.94 -11.06 -30.91
N LEU A 481 9.30 -10.02 -30.17
CA LEU A 481 8.65 -8.70 -30.18
C LEU A 481 8.76 -8.03 -31.56
N GLU A 482 9.99 -7.86 -32.08
CA GLU A 482 10.23 -7.25 -33.40
C GLU A 482 9.50 -7.98 -34.52
N SER A 483 9.49 -9.32 -34.46
CA SER A 483 8.79 -10.10 -35.46
C SER A 483 7.27 -9.99 -35.36
N ALA A 484 6.70 -9.77 -34.17
CA ALA A 484 5.28 -9.51 -34.03
C ALA A 484 4.91 -8.10 -34.51
N LEU A 485 5.75 -7.10 -34.20
CA LEU A 485 5.58 -5.72 -34.65
C LEU A 485 5.70 -5.57 -36.18
N SER A 486 6.59 -6.31 -36.84
CA SER A 486 6.63 -6.31 -38.32
C SER A 486 5.40 -6.96 -38.96
N GLN A 487 4.67 -7.80 -38.22
CA GLN A 487 3.43 -8.44 -38.66
C GLN A 487 2.16 -7.65 -38.28
N SER A 488 2.26 -6.62 -37.44
CA SER A 488 1.10 -5.80 -37.03
C SER A 488 0.65 -4.78 -38.07
N GLY A 489 1.42 -4.61 -39.16
CA GLY A 489 1.08 -3.68 -40.24
C GLY A 489 1.57 -2.24 -39.99
N LEU A 490 2.71 -2.07 -39.32
CA LEU A 490 3.33 -0.76 -39.07
C LEU A 490 3.45 0.08 -40.34
N SER A 491 3.04 1.34 -40.24
CA SER A 491 3.07 2.29 -41.34
C SER A 491 3.41 3.71 -40.86
N TYR A 492 3.68 4.62 -41.78
CA TYR A 492 4.05 6.00 -41.47
C TYR A 492 3.00 6.67 -40.57
N GLY A 493 3.44 7.23 -39.44
CA GLY A 493 2.57 7.96 -38.51
C GLY A 493 1.95 7.11 -37.40
N HIS A 494 2.17 5.79 -37.38
CA HIS A 494 1.74 4.97 -36.25
C HIS A 494 2.53 5.31 -34.98
N ILE A 495 1.86 5.16 -33.83
CA ILE A 495 2.48 5.22 -32.51
C ILE A 495 2.58 3.79 -31.97
N VAL A 496 3.77 3.44 -31.47
CA VAL A 496 4.00 2.15 -30.82
C VAL A 496 4.36 2.41 -29.37
N THR A 497 3.55 1.92 -28.45
CA THR A 497 3.87 2.00 -27.02
C THR A 497 4.31 0.63 -26.53
N LEU A 498 5.53 0.53 -25.99
CA LEU A 498 6.06 -0.69 -25.38
C LEU A 498 6.00 -0.57 -23.86
N TYR A 499 5.27 -1.48 -23.22
CA TYR A 499 5.16 -1.60 -21.77
C TYR A 499 6.10 -2.70 -21.27
N LEU A 500 7.10 -2.33 -20.48
CA LEU A 500 8.17 -3.20 -20.01
C LEU A 500 7.77 -3.94 -18.73
N GLY A 501 7.87 -5.26 -18.73
CA GLY A 501 7.65 -6.09 -17.52
C GLY A 501 8.84 -6.08 -16.58
N GLU A 502 8.68 -6.69 -15.40
CA GLU A 502 9.72 -6.75 -14.35
C GLU A 502 11.03 -7.40 -14.84
N ASP A 503 10.89 -8.41 -15.71
CA ASP A 503 12.00 -9.17 -16.29
C ASP A 503 12.50 -8.61 -17.63
N ALA A 504 12.01 -7.44 -18.07
CA ALA A 504 12.40 -6.85 -19.35
C ALA A 504 13.76 -6.15 -19.28
N ASP A 505 14.57 -6.29 -20.33
CA ASP A 505 15.82 -5.55 -20.47
C ASP A 505 15.57 -4.18 -21.11
N LEU A 506 15.72 -3.11 -20.34
CA LEU A 506 15.53 -1.74 -20.80
C LEU A 506 16.46 -1.36 -21.97
N GLU A 507 17.72 -1.83 -21.96
CA GLU A 507 18.63 -1.54 -23.06
C GLU A 507 18.27 -2.35 -24.32
N GLY A 508 17.78 -3.58 -24.13
CA GLY A 508 17.15 -4.39 -25.17
C GLY A 508 15.97 -3.66 -25.83
N ALA A 509 15.04 -3.15 -25.03
CA ALA A 509 13.86 -2.41 -25.47
C ALA A 509 14.21 -1.11 -26.23
N LYS A 510 15.20 -0.34 -25.73
CA LYS A 510 15.74 0.83 -26.45
C LYS A 510 16.34 0.42 -27.80
N GLY A 511 17.03 -0.72 -27.85
CA GLY A 511 17.55 -1.29 -29.08
C GLY A 511 16.46 -1.63 -30.09
N VAL A 512 15.37 -2.25 -29.64
CA VAL A 512 14.18 -2.55 -30.47
C VAL A 512 13.58 -1.24 -31.02
N SER A 513 13.34 -0.26 -30.14
CA SER A 513 12.80 1.06 -30.51
C SER A 513 13.62 1.74 -31.61
N GLN A 514 14.95 1.81 -31.46
CA GLN A 514 15.82 2.41 -32.48
C GLN A 514 15.76 1.67 -33.83
N ARG A 515 15.71 0.33 -33.81
CA ARG A 515 15.62 -0.46 -35.05
C ARG A 515 14.29 -0.24 -35.76
N LEU A 516 13.19 -0.21 -35.02
CA LEU A 516 11.85 0.05 -35.58
C LEU A 516 11.78 1.44 -36.22
N GLN A 517 12.28 2.47 -35.55
CA GLN A 517 12.31 3.84 -36.10
C GLN A 517 13.19 3.97 -37.35
N LEU A 518 14.23 3.15 -37.48
CA LEU A 518 15.07 3.09 -38.68
C LEU A 518 14.38 2.35 -39.84
N GLU A 519 13.68 1.26 -39.55
CA GLU A 519 12.99 0.43 -40.55
C GLU A 519 11.69 1.07 -41.05
N TYR A 520 10.98 1.78 -40.17
CA TYR A 520 9.73 2.47 -40.45
C TYR A 520 9.88 3.98 -40.17
N PRO A 521 10.46 4.77 -41.09
CA PRO A 521 10.63 6.20 -40.87
C PRO A 521 9.29 6.89 -40.57
N GLY A 522 9.25 7.66 -39.48
CA GLY A 522 8.07 8.45 -39.10
C GLY A 522 7.08 7.77 -38.15
N ILE A 523 7.40 6.57 -37.62
CA ILE A 523 6.70 6.06 -36.44
C ILE A 523 7.27 6.70 -35.17
N GLN A 524 6.45 6.80 -34.14
CA GLN A 524 6.87 7.12 -32.77
C GLN A 524 6.92 5.82 -31.96
N VAL A 525 7.92 5.68 -31.09
CA VAL A 525 8.02 4.54 -30.19
C VAL A 525 8.23 5.05 -28.77
N ASP A 526 7.25 4.82 -27.91
CA ASP A 526 7.27 5.21 -26.50
C ASP A 526 7.57 3.97 -25.63
N LEU A 527 8.37 4.15 -24.59
CA LEU A 527 8.73 3.11 -23.64
C LEU A 527 8.14 3.47 -22.27
N ILE A 528 7.35 2.57 -21.71
CA ILE A 528 6.71 2.75 -20.40
C ILE A 528 7.13 1.59 -19.49
N GLU A 529 7.61 1.91 -18.29
CA GLU A 529 7.86 0.89 -17.27
C GLU A 529 6.51 0.39 -16.74
N GLY A 530 6.13 -0.84 -17.07
CA GLY A 530 4.85 -1.43 -16.66
C GLY A 530 4.96 -2.27 -15.39
N GLY A 531 6.08 -2.97 -15.19
CA GLY A 531 6.31 -3.78 -14.00
C GLY A 531 5.38 -4.99 -13.89
N GLN A 532 4.80 -5.47 -14.99
CA GLN A 532 4.00 -6.69 -14.96
C GLN A 532 4.89 -7.95 -14.82
N PRO A 533 4.51 -8.95 -14.00
CA PRO A 533 5.37 -10.08 -13.63
C PRO A 533 5.39 -11.25 -14.64
N HIS A 534 4.47 -11.30 -15.61
CA HIS A 534 4.30 -12.45 -16.51
C HIS A 534 4.66 -12.18 -17.97
N TYR A 535 4.56 -10.93 -18.40
CA TYR A 535 4.82 -10.52 -19.77
C TYR A 535 6.05 -9.65 -19.80
N HIS A 536 7.05 -10.03 -20.58
CA HIS A 536 8.27 -9.23 -20.73
C HIS A 536 7.95 -7.93 -21.47
N TYR A 537 7.07 -8.01 -22.47
CA TYR A 537 6.56 -6.84 -23.17
C TYR A 537 5.06 -6.98 -23.40
N LEU A 538 4.34 -5.88 -23.20
CA LEU A 538 3.06 -5.62 -23.86
C LEU A 538 3.29 -4.49 -24.85
N ALA A 539 2.56 -4.45 -25.97
CA ALA A 539 2.63 -3.32 -26.88
C ALA A 539 1.28 -2.97 -27.51
N SER A 540 1.06 -1.68 -27.75
CA SER A 540 0.06 -1.20 -28.71
C SER A 540 0.73 -0.74 -30.00
N VAL A 541 -0.01 -0.88 -31.10
CA VAL A 541 0.20 -0.15 -32.35
C VAL A 541 -1.10 0.58 -32.65
N GLU A 542 -0.98 1.89 -32.78
CA GLU A 542 -2.09 2.86 -32.88
C GLU A 542 -1.97 3.71 -34.15
#